data_AF-A0A2G6C6H5-F1
#
_entry.id   AF-A0A2G6C6H5-F1
#
_cell.length_a   1.000
_cell.length_b   1.000
_cell.length_c   1.000
_cell.angle_alpha   90.00
_cell.angle_beta   90.00
_cell.angle_gamma   90.00
#
_symmetry.space_group_name_H-M   'P 1'
#
loop_
_entity.id
_entity.type
_entity.pdbx_description
1 polymer ?
#
loop_
_entity_poly.entity_id
_entity_poly.type
_entity_poly.pdbx_seq_one_letter_code
_entity_poly.pdbx_strand_id
1 'polypeptide(L)'
;MNNDLNQPTTPPVSGEPPLDNPEKPMAAAPEKPSAPSPEQPVVTAPQQPSATPSASPFEKPKKKKTGLIVGIVLGSLLVIGIVVAAIMYFLWWQNPKRMVEDAVASALTIDQASYDATFSIDSPELKMEATMKGHGNRENSKMDMTIKVTPVKQVDKTFSFEMKSIYTKDGVMYINVNGVEKLVEEFIGTMMEQQMKQRGYVLTPEQKQQLEVTKYQVLAQFKPYIDKVEGKWLEINPDDLSSSYPSKSNESNKCFREAAMSLNQDRSMRDEVIKAYRDSDLFSIKDSKVEDRNGAKGFEIDLDAEKIKDGAERFRDEIRRTDFGKKMIDCYKDSKQDYTSNIDSDMKDFKDENKIKDATLKIWVDPMSHNMRAFEFSATSKEDDSEFKISMDINPGQVEEVKAPEDAENFKKVMESFDGYGGGGGSLPVPTSGMGGLRGSSI
;
A
#
# COMPACT_ATOMS: atom_id res chain seq x y z
N MET A 1 35.52 3.24 -55.64
CA MET A 1 36.13 4.58 -55.63
C MET A 1 35.68 5.26 -54.34
N ASN A 2 36.67 5.60 -53.51
CA ASN A 2 36.57 6.13 -52.16
C ASN A 2 36.26 7.63 -52.15
N ASN A 3 35.56 8.09 -51.09
CA ASN A 3 36.01 9.09 -50.12
C ASN A 3 34.75 9.54 -49.32
N ASP A 4 34.49 9.04 -48.12
CA ASP A 4 35.08 9.30 -46.79
C ASP A 4 34.77 10.67 -46.14
N LEU A 5 34.39 10.54 -44.85
CA LEU A 5 34.50 11.48 -43.72
C LEU A 5 33.41 12.56 -43.53
N ASN A 6 32.44 12.28 -42.65
CA ASN A 6 32.53 12.74 -41.26
C ASN A 6 31.39 12.21 -40.38
N GLN A 7 31.77 11.41 -39.39
CA GLN A 7 30.97 10.95 -38.25
C GLN A 7 31.63 11.54 -37.00
N PRO A 8 30.91 12.12 -36.02
CA PRO A 8 31.48 12.40 -34.72
C PRO A 8 31.54 11.11 -33.90
N THR A 9 32.76 10.69 -33.64
CA THR A 9 33.20 9.62 -32.74
C THR A 9 32.77 9.85 -31.29
N THR A 10 32.28 8.78 -30.67
CA THR A 10 32.28 8.55 -29.23
C THR A 10 33.73 8.40 -28.70
N PRO A 11 34.07 8.95 -27.52
CA PRO A 11 35.23 8.51 -26.75
C PRO A 11 34.86 7.38 -25.77
N PRO A 12 35.86 6.61 -25.30
CA PRO A 12 35.69 5.22 -24.84
C PRO A 12 35.39 5.05 -23.36
N VAL A 13 34.91 3.84 -23.05
CA VAL A 13 34.81 3.20 -21.73
C VAL A 13 36.09 3.40 -20.90
N SER A 14 35.91 3.82 -19.64
CA SER A 14 36.94 3.73 -18.60
C SER A 14 36.31 3.26 -17.29
N GLY A 15 36.54 1.99 -16.98
CA GLY A 15 36.83 1.47 -15.63
C GLY A 15 35.74 1.50 -14.57
N GLU A 16 35.21 0.32 -14.24
CA GLU A 16 34.74 -0.03 -12.90
C GLU A 16 35.72 0.48 -11.82
N PRO A 17 35.22 1.07 -10.73
CA PRO A 17 35.94 1.05 -9.47
C PRO A 17 35.64 -0.26 -8.70
N PRO A 18 36.62 -0.86 -8.01
CA PRO A 18 36.47 -2.19 -7.44
C PRO A 18 35.57 -2.19 -6.20
N LEU A 19 34.86 -3.29 -6.02
CA LEU A 19 34.44 -3.80 -4.73
C LEU A 19 35.66 -3.92 -3.81
N ASP A 20 35.67 -3.17 -2.71
CA ASP A 20 36.29 -3.65 -1.48
C ASP A 20 35.68 -2.97 -0.26
N ASN A 21 35.04 -3.79 0.56
CA ASN A 21 34.69 -3.51 1.94
C ASN A 21 35.70 -4.26 2.81
N PRO A 22 36.34 -3.61 3.78
CA PRO A 22 36.67 -4.30 5.01
C PRO A 22 35.86 -3.70 6.16
N GLU A 23 35.03 -4.56 6.74
CA GLU A 23 34.57 -4.45 8.13
C GLU A 23 35.67 -3.88 9.02
N LYS A 24 35.31 -2.89 9.86
CA LYS A 24 36.05 -2.65 11.09
C LYS A 24 35.08 -2.52 12.27
N PRO A 25 35.32 -3.29 13.35
CA PRO A 25 34.41 -3.42 14.48
C PRO A 25 34.49 -2.22 15.42
N MET A 26 33.35 -1.80 15.96
CA MET A 26 33.30 -0.86 17.07
C MET A 26 33.43 -1.64 18.39
N ALA A 27 34.68 -1.92 18.75
CA ALA A 27 35.04 -2.45 20.06
C ALA A 27 35.23 -1.30 21.07
N ALA A 28 34.61 -1.50 22.23
CA ALA A 28 34.91 -0.99 23.56
C ALA A 28 35.88 0.19 23.71
N ALA A 29 35.44 1.25 24.37
CA ALA A 29 36.32 2.23 24.99
C ALA A 29 36.93 1.65 26.29
N PRO A 30 38.27 1.58 26.43
CA PRO A 30 38.94 1.46 27.72
C PRO A 30 39.36 2.85 28.24
N GLU A 31 39.66 2.83 29.54
CA GLU A 31 39.97 3.92 30.47
C GLU A 31 40.96 4.99 29.97
N LYS A 32 40.73 6.23 30.42
CA LYS A 32 41.68 7.33 30.28
C LYS A 32 42.66 7.35 31.48
N PRO A 33 43.98 7.32 31.25
CA PRO A 33 45.00 7.42 32.30
C PRO A 33 45.36 8.87 32.66
N SER A 34 45.78 9.03 33.92
CA SER A 34 46.38 10.23 34.54
C SER A 34 47.77 10.55 33.99
N ALA A 35 48.11 11.85 33.85
CA ALA A 35 49.49 12.37 33.78
C ALA A 35 49.51 13.93 34.01
N PRO A 36 50.65 14.62 34.15
CA PRO A 36 51.14 15.15 35.44
C PRO A 36 51.35 16.68 35.49
N SER A 37 51.72 17.16 36.67
CA SER A 37 52.12 18.54 37.02
C SER A 37 53.44 18.99 36.37
N PRO A 38 53.69 20.31 36.23
CA PRO A 38 55.04 20.86 36.11
C PRO A 38 55.46 21.76 37.30
N GLU A 39 56.69 21.52 37.78
CA GLU A 39 57.61 22.44 38.50
C GLU A 39 58.07 23.57 37.55
N GLN A 40 58.59 24.78 37.89
CA GLN A 40 59.42 25.39 38.96
C GLN A 40 59.44 26.95 38.66
N PRO A 41 60.20 27.89 39.28
CA PRO A 41 61.36 27.77 40.20
C PRO A 41 61.37 28.67 41.46
N VAL A 42 62.40 28.45 42.27
CA VAL A 42 62.76 29.00 43.59
C VAL A 42 63.47 30.36 43.51
N VAL A 43 63.24 31.26 44.47
CA VAL A 43 64.24 32.24 44.95
C VAL A 43 64.11 32.41 46.47
N THR A 44 65.24 32.33 47.18
CA THR A 44 65.41 32.40 48.63
C THR A 44 66.02 33.73 49.07
N ALA A 45 65.59 34.30 50.20
CA ALA A 45 66.46 35.06 51.12
C ALA A 45 65.79 35.24 52.53
N PRO A 46 66.56 35.30 53.65
CA PRO A 46 66.04 35.14 55.02
C PRO A 46 66.17 36.39 55.94
N GLN A 47 65.33 36.51 57.00
CA GLN A 47 65.69 36.75 58.43
C GLN A 47 64.56 37.32 59.34
N GLN A 48 64.57 36.84 60.59
CA GLN A 48 63.78 36.97 61.84
C GLN A 48 63.62 38.39 62.49
N PRO A 49 63.02 38.58 63.71
CA PRO A 49 61.94 37.89 64.46
C PRO A 49 60.92 38.82 65.21
N SER A 50 59.97 38.17 65.91
CA SER A 50 59.38 38.56 67.23
C SER A 50 58.08 39.38 67.27
N ALA A 51 56.98 38.74 67.68
CA ALA A 51 56.42 38.85 69.04
C ALA A 51 55.10 38.06 69.15
N THR A 52 55.04 37.08 70.04
CA THR A 52 53.81 36.42 70.52
C THR A 52 53.14 37.29 71.60
N PRO A 53 51.82 37.17 71.88
CA PRO A 53 51.42 36.15 72.84
C PRO A 53 50.04 35.47 72.60
N SER A 54 50.04 34.16 72.86
CA SER A 54 49.05 33.34 73.59
C SER A 54 47.53 33.52 73.39
N ALA A 55 46.86 32.46 72.91
CA ALA A 55 45.63 31.90 73.52
C ALA A 55 45.22 30.55 72.87
N SER A 56 45.26 29.48 73.68
CA SER A 56 44.41 28.28 73.82
C SER A 56 43.61 27.62 72.65
N PRO A 57 43.32 26.30 72.76
CA PRO A 57 43.00 25.43 71.62
C PRO A 57 41.53 25.48 71.22
N PHE A 58 41.24 25.86 69.98
CA PHE A 58 39.91 25.69 69.39
C PHE A 58 39.80 24.31 68.74
N GLU A 59 39.00 23.44 69.36
CA GLU A 59 38.42 22.26 68.71
C GLU A 59 37.77 22.67 67.37
N LYS A 60 38.10 21.94 66.30
CA LYS A 60 37.46 22.12 65.00
C LYS A 60 35.97 21.81 65.13
N PRO A 61 35.04 22.72 64.78
CA PRO A 61 33.62 22.39 64.79
C PRO A 61 33.34 21.33 63.72
N LYS A 62 32.78 20.19 64.12
CA LYS A 62 32.28 19.15 63.20
C LYS A 62 31.25 19.80 62.26
N LYS A 63 31.62 20.03 60.99
CA LYS A 63 30.68 20.48 59.94
C LYS A 63 29.51 19.50 59.86
N LYS A 64 28.28 19.97 60.13
CA LYS A 64 27.05 19.19 60.01
C LYS A 64 26.79 18.87 58.52
N LYS A 65 27.11 17.66 58.07
CA LYS A 65 26.88 17.15 56.70
C LYS A 65 25.39 16.87 56.39
N THR A 66 24.49 17.15 57.33
CA THR A 66 23.06 16.81 57.23
C THR A 66 22.36 17.49 56.05
N GLY A 67 22.69 18.76 55.73
CA GLY A 67 22.08 19.46 54.59
C GLY A 67 22.51 18.94 53.21
N LEU A 68 23.75 18.44 53.08
CA LEU A 68 24.26 17.84 51.84
C LEU A 68 23.64 16.45 51.60
N ILE A 69 23.49 15.65 52.67
CA ILE A 69 22.84 14.33 52.60
C ILE A 69 21.36 14.49 52.26
N VAL A 70 20.66 15.44 52.90
CA VAL A 70 19.25 15.75 52.59
C VAL A 70 19.09 16.24 51.15
N GLY A 71 20.00 17.11 50.66
CA GLY A 71 19.98 17.57 49.27
C GLY A 71 20.25 16.47 48.23
N ILE A 72 21.19 15.55 48.50
CA ILE A 72 21.46 14.39 47.62
C ILE A 72 20.28 13.43 47.61
N VAL A 73 19.65 13.17 48.77
CA VAL A 73 18.49 12.29 48.88
C VAL A 73 17.28 12.88 48.17
N LEU A 74 16.97 14.16 48.36
CA LEU A 74 15.90 14.86 47.65
C LEU A 74 16.15 14.95 46.14
N GLY A 75 17.38 15.27 45.71
CA GLY A 75 17.75 15.29 44.31
C GLY A 75 17.65 13.91 43.65
N SER A 76 18.05 12.85 44.35
CA SER A 76 17.94 11.46 43.87
C SER A 76 16.48 11.03 43.72
N LEU A 77 15.61 11.40 44.66
CA LEU A 77 14.18 11.10 44.57
C LEU A 77 13.51 11.80 43.38
N LEU A 78 13.91 13.04 43.07
CA LEU A 78 13.40 13.78 41.90
C LEU A 78 13.84 13.12 40.58
N VAL A 79 15.11 12.70 40.48
CA VAL A 79 15.61 11.99 39.29
C VAL A 79 14.89 10.65 39.10
N ILE A 80 14.70 9.87 40.18
CA ILE A 80 13.93 8.62 40.13
C ILE A 80 12.50 8.89 39.69
N GLY A 81 11.85 9.94 40.22
CA GLY A 81 10.50 10.33 39.83
C GLY A 81 10.39 10.64 38.34
N ILE A 82 11.36 11.36 37.77
CA ILE A 82 11.42 11.66 36.33
C ILE A 82 11.60 10.38 35.51
N VAL A 83 12.48 9.47 35.93
CA VAL A 83 12.70 8.20 35.24
C VAL A 83 11.45 7.31 35.28
N VAL A 84 10.78 7.23 36.43
CA VAL A 84 9.52 6.48 36.55
C VAL A 84 8.43 7.09 35.68
N ALA A 85 8.29 8.42 35.67
CA ALA A 85 7.35 9.09 34.78
C ALA A 85 7.68 8.83 33.29
N ALA A 86 8.96 8.84 32.92
CA ALA A 86 9.41 8.52 31.56
C ALA A 86 9.12 7.06 31.19
N ILE A 87 9.36 6.11 32.10
CA ILE A 87 9.03 4.69 31.90
C ILE A 87 7.52 4.50 31.80
N MET A 88 6.72 5.12 32.67
CA MET A 88 5.26 5.03 32.63
C MET A 88 4.71 5.63 31.32
N TYR A 89 5.25 6.77 30.89
CA TYR A 89 4.92 7.36 29.60
C TYR A 89 5.30 6.43 28.45
N PHE A 90 6.48 5.81 28.49
CA PHE A 90 6.94 4.85 27.49
C PHE A 90 6.07 3.59 27.46
N LEU A 91 5.67 3.04 28.60
CA LEU A 91 4.76 1.89 28.68
C LEU A 91 3.36 2.22 28.16
N TRP A 92 2.88 3.43 28.43
CA TRP A 92 1.61 3.93 27.87
C TRP A 92 1.72 4.21 26.36
N TRP A 93 2.87 4.69 25.90
CA TRP A 93 3.18 4.87 24.47
C TRP A 93 3.21 3.52 23.74
N GLN A 94 3.89 2.52 24.30
CA GLN A 94 3.98 1.15 23.77
C GLN A 94 2.73 0.29 24.03
N ASN A 95 1.62 0.88 24.48
CA ASN A 95 0.37 0.15 24.66
C ASN A 95 -0.11 -0.41 23.31
N PRO A 96 -0.36 -1.73 23.17
CA PRO A 96 -0.73 -2.36 21.89
C PRO A 96 -1.87 -1.67 21.15
N LYS A 97 -2.94 -1.32 21.87
CA LYS A 97 -4.10 -0.64 21.28
C LYS A 97 -3.70 0.72 20.73
N ARG A 98 -2.96 1.50 21.52
CA ARG A 98 -2.52 2.83 21.11
C ARG A 98 -1.56 2.80 19.93
N MET A 99 -0.62 1.85 19.90
CA MET A 99 0.29 1.67 18.77
C MET A 99 -0.48 1.48 17.47
N VAL A 100 -1.51 0.62 17.48
CA VAL A 100 -2.36 0.39 16.31
C VAL A 100 -3.22 1.61 15.98
N GLU A 101 -3.80 2.28 16.98
CA GLU A 101 -4.59 3.51 16.77
C GLU A 101 -3.77 4.62 16.10
N ASP A 102 -2.55 4.84 16.61
CA ASP A 102 -1.62 5.80 16.03
C ASP A 102 -1.18 5.36 14.63
N ALA A 103 -1.01 4.06 14.38
CA ALA A 103 -0.65 3.54 13.06
C ALA A 103 -1.73 3.75 12.00
N VAL A 104 -2.99 3.45 12.32
CA VAL A 104 -4.11 3.70 11.41
C VAL A 104 -4.28 5.20 11.16
N ALA A 105 -4.15 6.03 12.20
CA ALA A 105 -4.16 7.48 12.04
C ALA A 105 -2.98 8.00 11.19
N SER A 106 -1.79 7.43 11.37
CA SER A 106 -0.58 7.80 10.61
C SER A 106 -0.75 7.53 9.12
N ALA A 107 -1.48 6.47 8.73
CA ALA A 107 -1.74 6.14 7.33
C ALA A 107 -2.53 7.24 6.60
N LEU A 108 -3.37 8.01 7.31
CA LEU A 108 -4.08 9.17 6.74
C LEU A 108 -3.19 10.41 6.61
N THR A 109 -2.09 10.48 7.37
CA THR A 109 -1.21 11.66 7.41
C THR A 109 0.10 11.46 6.67
N ILE A 110 0.39 10.24 6.20
CA ILE A 110 1.59 9.92 5.45
C ILE A 110 1.70 10.82 4.20
N ASP A 111 2.84 11.47 4.04
CA ASP A 111 3.06 12.38 2.90
C ASP A 111 3.48 11.62 1.64
N GLN A 112 4.26 10.55 1.84
CA GLN A 112 4.81 9.72 0.78
C GLN A 112 5.17 8.32 1.31
N ALA A 113 4.97 7.31 0.48
CA ALA A 113 5.33 5.93 0.78
C ALA A 113 5.54 5.14 -0.51
N SER A 114 6.33 4.07 -0.41
CA SER A 114 6.21 2.94 -1.32
C SER A 114 5.44 1.80 -0.65
N TYR A 115 4.88 0.93 -1.46
CA TYR A 115 4.20 -0.27 -0.98
C TYR A 115 4.41 -1.44 -1.93
N ASP A 116 4.52 -2.63 -1.35
CA ASP A 116 4.46 -3.90 -2.05
C ASP A 116 3.23 -4.63 -1.51
N ALA A 117 2.30 -5.01 -2.39
CA ALA A 117 1.09 -5.71 -1.98
C ALA A 117 0.88 -6.99 -2.78
N THR A 118 0.34 -7.99 -2.12
CA THR A 118 -0.17 -9.21 -2.72
C THR A 118 -1.65 -9.33 -2.43
N PHE A 119 -2.37 -9.82 -3.42
CA PHE A 119 -3.79 -10.12 -3.35
C PHE A 119 -3.97 -11.53 -3.89
N SER A 120 -4.78 -12.36 -3.23
CA SER A 120 -5.14 -13.66 -3.76
C SER A 120 -6.58 -14.03 -3.45
N ILE A 121 -7.24 -14.60 -4.46
CA ILE A 121 -8.49 -15.34 -4.30
C ILE A 121 -8.21 -16.78 -4.71
N ASP A 122 -8.51 -17.74 -3.83
CA ASP A 122 -8.52 -19.16 -4.14
C ASP A 122 -9.94 -19.68 -3.97
N SER A 123 -10.60 -20.02 -5.08
CA SER A 123 -11.95 -20.60 -5.07
C SER A 123 -12.00 -21.86 -5.94
N PRO A 124 -13.01 -22.72 -5.75
CA PRO A 124 -13.19 -23.92 -6.59
C PRO A 124 -13.34 -23.63 -8.08
N GLU A 125 -13.69 -22.40 -8.48
CA GLU A 125 -13.93 -22.03 -9.89
C GLU A 125 -12.80 -21.18 -10.48
N LEU A 126 -12.15 -20.38 -9.63
CA LEU A 126 -11.23 -19.34 -10.03
C LEU A 126 -10.11 -19.18 -9.00
N LYS A 127 -8.86 -19.23 -9.46
CA LYS A 127 -7.72 -18.71 -8.69
C LYS A 127 -7.28 -17.40 -9.31
N MET A 128 -7.08 -16.38 -8.49
CA MET A 128 -6.54 -15.10 -8.91
C MET A 128 -5.43 -14.71 -7.95
N GLU A 129 -4.29 -14.30 -8.49
CA GLU A 129 -3.17 -13.73 -7.73
C GLU A 129 -2.81 -12.40 -8.37
N ALA A 130 -2.66 -11.36 -7.58
CA ALA A 130 -2.12 -10.09 -8.03
C ALA A 130 -0.96 -9.65 -7.15
N THR A 131 0.10 -9.18 -7.77
CA THR A 131 1.21 -8.52 -7.09
C THR A 131 1.26 -7.07 -7.54
N MET A 132 1.32 -6.15 -6.60
CA MET A 132 1.29 -4.72 -6.82
C MET A 132 2.54 -4.12 -6.19
N LYS A 133 3.21 -3.24 -6.93
CA LYS A 133 4.27 -2.38 -6.40
C LYS A 133 3.89 -0.97 -6.72
N GLY A 134 3.92 -0.11 -5.72
CA GLY A 134 3.61 1.27 -5.95
C GLY A 134 4.42 2.17 -5.06
N HIS A 135 4.37 3.44 -5.42
CA HIS A 135 4.87 4.51 -4.59
C HIS A 135 4.14 5.78 -4.99
N GLY A 136 4.05 6.69 -4.05
CA GLY A 136 3.38 7.94 -4.31
C GLY A 136 3.55 8.91 -3.18
N ASN A 137 3.13 10.12 -3.48
CA ASN A 137 2.97 11.20 -2.53
C ASN A 137 1.57 11.79 -2.69
N ARG A 138 1.29 12.91 -2.00
CA ARG A 138 -0.01 13.59 -2.12
C ARG A 138 -0.31 14.15 -3.51
N GLU A 139 0.70 14.33 -4.35
CA GLU A 139 0.51 14.86 -5.70
C GLU A 139 0.26 13.75 -6.70
N ASN A 140 1.13 12.74 -6.75
CA ASN A 140 1.08 11.69 -7.76
C ASN A 140 1.44 10.34 -7.13
N SER A 141 0.84 9.27 -7.65
CA SER A 141 1.23 7.90 -7.35
C SER A 141 1.40 7.10 -8.63
N LYS A 142 2.30 6.12 -8.63
CA LYS A 142 2.32 5.07 -9.65
C LYS A 142 2.16 3.71 -9.01
N MET A 143 1.67 2.78 -9.80
CA MET A 143 1.43 1.41 -9.41
C MET A 143 1.66 0.49 -10.60
N ASP A 144 2.57 -0.45 -10.42
CA ASP A 144 2.81 -1.59 -11.30
C ASP A 144 2.07 -2.79 -10.71
N MET A 145 1.30 -3.49 -11.53
CA MET A 145 0.48 -4.61 -11.14
C MET A 145 0.67 -5.77 -12.11
N THR A 146 0.88 -6.96 -11.57
CA THR A 146 0.85 -8.21 -12.33
C THR A 146 -0.32 -9.03 -11.81
N ILE A 147 -1.24 -9.43 -12.70
CA ILE A 147 -2.39 -10.26 -12.36
C ILE A 147 -2.23 -11.60 -13.05
N LYS A 148 -2.45 -12.68 -12.30
CA LYS A 148 -2.56 -14.06 -12.78
C LYS A 148 -3.95 -14.59 -12.48
N VAL A 149 -4.59 -15.20 -13.47
CA VAL A 149 -5.95 -15.75 -13.36
C VAL A 149 -5.97 -17.17 -13.89
N THR A 150 -6.48 -18.11 -13.11
CA THR A 150 -6.59 -19.53 -13.47
C THR A 150 -8.04 -19.99 -13.31
N PRO A 151 -8.79 -20.19 -14.40
CA PRO A 151 -10.13 -20.80 -14.36
C PRO A 151 -10.00 -22.31 -14.10
N VAL A 152 -10.22 -22.73 -12.86
CA VAL A 152 -9.92 -24.09 -12.36
C VAL A 152 -10.80 -25.15 -13.02
N LYS A 153 -12.10 -24.89 -13.18
CA LYS A 153 -13.06 -25.88 -13.71
C LYS A 153 -13.08 -26.01 -15.24
N GLN A 154 -12.61 -25.00 -15.96
CA GLN A 154 -12.86 -24.87 -17.40
C GLN A 154 -11.66 -25.28 -18.24
N VAL A 155 -10.47 -24.78 -17.88
CA VAL A 155 -9.30 -24.79 -18.77
C VAL A 155 -8.02 -25.19 -18.05
N ASP A 156 -7.93 -25.01 -16.73
CA ASP A 156 -6.72 -25.24 -15.92
C ASP A 156 -5.47 -24.58 -16.55
N LYS A 157 -5.67 -23.39 -17.13
CA LYS A 157 -4.62 -22.56 -17.73
C LYS A 157 -4.58 -21.21 -17.02
N THR A 158 -3.37 -20.77 -16.73
CA THR A 158 -3.12 -19.48 -16.08
C THR A 158 -2.85 -18.41 -17.12
N PHE A 159 -3.69 -17.37 -17.10
CA PHE A 159 -3.52 -16.15 -17.88
C PHE A 159 -2.80 -15.11 -17.03
N SER A 160 -1.84 -14.39 -17.60
CA SER A 160 -1.08 -13.35 -16.90
C SER A 160 -1.04 -12.08 -17.73
N PHE A 161 -1.23 -10.93 -17.09
CA PHE A 161 -1.06 -9.63 -17.73
C PHE A 161 -0.46 -8.61 -16.76
N GLU A 162 0.17 -7.59 -17.34
CA GLU A 162 0.85 -6.53 -16.60
C GLU A 162 0.16 -5.19 -16.87
N MET A 163 -0.10 -4.46 -15.81
CA MET A 163 -0.69 -3.13 -15.87
C MET A 163 0.19 -2.17 -15.08
N LYS A 164 0.55 -1.05 -15.69
CA LYS A 164 1.16 0.10 -15.02
C LYS A 164 0.15 1.23 -14.99
N SER A 165 0.15 1.98 -13.91
CA SER A 165 -0.77 3.09 -13.74
C SER A 165 -0.12 4.26 -13.02
N ILE A 166 -0.53 5.47 -13.37
CA ILE A 166 -0.17 6.70 -12.67
C ILE A 166 -1.46 7.44 -12.34
N TYR A 167 -1.60 7.88 -11.10
CA TYR A 167 -2.73 8.69 -10.63
C TYR A 167 -2.19 10.05 -10.19
N THR A 168 -2.87 11.11 -10.62
CA THR A 168 -2.50 12.50 -10.31
C THR A 168 -3.47 13.12 -9.32
N LYS A 169 -3.07 14.22 -8.68
CA LYS A 169 -3.88 14.97 -7.70
C LYS A 169 -5.18 15.52 -8.26
N ASP A 170 -5.22 15.77 -9.57
CA ASP A 170 -6.39 16.27 -10.28
C ASP A 170 -7.33 15.12 -10.70
N GLY A 171 -6.97 13.88 -10.37
CA GLY A 171 -7.76 12.67 -10.64
C GLY A 171 -7.57 12.08 -12.03
N VAL A 172 -6.66 12.63 -12.84
CA VAL A 172 -6.28 12.04 -14.13
C VAL A 172 -5.51 10.75 -13.87
N MET A 173 -5.92 9.69 -14.56
CA MET A 173 -5.31 8.37 -14.49
C MET A 173 -4.63 8.06 -15.82
N TYR A 174 -3.40 7.58 -15.78
CA TYR A 174 -2.71 7.03 -16.94
C TYR A 174 -2.59 5.53 -16.74
N ILE A 175 -2.95 4.75 -17.76
CA ILE A 175 -2.82 3.28 -17.72
C ILE A 175 -1.99 2.79 -18.89
N ASN A 176 -1.20 1.74 -18.67
CA ASN A 176 -0.44 1.04 -19.70
C ASN A 176 -0.60 -0.44 -19.45
N VAL A 177 -1.04 -1.18 -20.46
CA VAL A 177 -1.30 -2.62 -20.34
C VAL A 177 -0.39 -3.37 -21.32
N ASN A 178 0.32 -4.37 -20.82
CA ASN A 178 1.16 -5.26 -21.62
C ASN A 178 0.65 -6.69 -21.54
N GLY A 179 0.86 -7.45 -22.62
CA GLY A 179 0.46 -8.84 -22.75
C GLY A 179 -0.99 -9.04 -23.20
N VAL A 180 -1.65 -8.02 -23.75
CA VAL A 180 -3.01 -8.12 -24.30
C VAL A 180 -3.02 -9.06 -25.51
N GLU A 181 -2.03 -8.96 -26.41
CA GLU A 181 -1.93 -9.86 -27.58
C GLU A 181 -1.89 -11.33 -27.15
N LYS A 182 -0.99 -11.64 -26.21
CA LYS A 182 -0.84 -12.98 -25.65
C LYS A 182 -2.10 -13.46 -24.94
N LEU A 183 -2.74 -12.58 -24.16
CA LEU A 183 -4.00 -12.91 -23.48
C LEU A 183 -5.10 -13.29 -24.48
N VAL A 184 -5.27 -12.49 -25.54
CA VAL A 184 -6.27 -12.74 -26.59
C VAL A 184 -5.96 -14.03 -27.34
N GLU A 185 -4.69 -14.26 -27.71
CA GLU A 185 -4.22 -15.50 -28.34
C GLU A 185 -4.55 -16.74 -27.48
N GLU A 186 -4.18 -16.69 -26.19
CA GLU A 186 -4.40 -17.80 -25.27
C GLU A 186 -5.90 -18.03 -25.00
N PHE A 187 -6.69 -16.97 -24.91
CA PHE A 187 -8.14 -17.04 -24.71
C PHE A 187 -8.85 -17.64 -25.93
N ILE A 188 -8.52 -17.18 -27.14
CA ILE A 188 -9.03 -17.76 -28.40
C ILE A 188 -8.66 -19.24 -28.47
N GLY A 189 -7.38 -19.56 -28.24
CA GLY A 189 -6.91 -20.93 -28.34
C GLY A 189 -7.62 -21.87 -27.36
N THR A 190 -7.82 -21.40 -26.13
CA THR A 190 -8.57 -22.06 -25.07
C THR A 190 -10.03 -22.33 -25.47
N MET A 191 -10.75 -21.30 -25.92
CA MET A 191 -12.16 -21.41 -26.32
C MET A 191 -12.35 -22.43 -27.44
N MET A 192 -11.47 -22.41 -28.44
CA MET A 192 -11.52 -23.35 -29.55
C MET A 192 -11.18 -24.78 -29.11
N GLU A 193 -10.17 -24.97 -28.26
CA GLU A 193 -9.83 -26.29 -27.69
C GLU A 193 -10.99 -26.86 -26.86
N GLN A 194 -11.65 -26.05 -26.05
CA GLN A 194 -12.80 -26.45 -25.25
C GLN A 194 -13.99 -26.85 -26.15
N GLN A 195 -14.29 -26.08 -27.19
CA GLN A 195 -15.34 -26.40 -28.16
C GLN A 195 -15.08 -27.74 -28.87
N MET A 196 -13.82 -28.05 -29.19
CA MET A 196 -13.44 -29.32 -29.79
C MET A 196 -13.53 -30.50 -28.81
N LYS A 197 -13.09 -30.32 -27.56
CA LYS A 197 -13.23 -31.32 -26.48
C LYS A 197 -14.71 -31.64 -26.21
N GLN A 198 -15.58 -30.64 -26.12
CA GLN A 198 -17.02 -30.84 -25.91
C GLN A 198 -17.69 -31.63 -27.04
N ARG A 199 -17.15 -31.54 -28.26
CA ARG A 199 -17.64 -32.30 -29.42
C ARG A 199 -17.00 -33.70 -29.54
N GLY A 200 -16.16 -34.11 -28.60
CA GLY A 200 -15.53 -35.44 -28.58
C GLY A 200 -14.47 -35.67 -29.65
N TYR A 201 -13.95 -34.61 -30.29
CA TYR A 201 -12.95 -34.73 -31.34
C TYR A 201 -11.55 -34.97 -30.76
N VAL A 202 -10.92 -36.09 -31.14
CA VAL A 202 -9.46 -36.23 -31.08
C VAL A 202 -8.91 -35.61 -32.36
N LEU A 203 -8.23 -34.47 -32.24
CA LEU A 203 -7.71 -33.72 -33.39
C LEU A 203 -6.67 -34.55 -34.15
N THR A 204 -6.93 -34.84 -35.44
CA THR A 204 -5.90 -35.35 -36.36
C THR A 204 -4.81 -34.27 -36.57
N PRO A 205 -3.60 -34.63 -37.04
CA PRO A 205 -2.57 -33.66 -37.36
C PRO A 205 -3.05 -32.52 -38.28
N GLU A 206 -3.87 -32.82 -39.29
CA GLU A 206 -4.45 -31.81 -40.19
C GLU A 206 -5.44 -30.89 -39.47
N GLN A 207 -6.26 -31.43 -38.57
CA GLN A 207 -7.21 -30.63 -37.80
C GLN A 207 -6.51 -29.73 -36.78
N LYS A 208 -5.39 -30.16 -36.20
CA LYS A 208 -4.53 -29.29 -35.38
C LYS A 208 -3.96 -28.14 -36.20
N GLN A 209 -3.49 -28.44 -37.42
CA GLN A 209 -2.98 -27.40 -38.32
C GLN A 209 -4.09 -26.40 -38.72
N GLN A 210 -5.30 -26.88 -39.02
CA GLN A 210 -6.43 -26.01 -39.34
C GLN A 210 -6.87 -25.16 -38.14
N LEU A 211 -6.80 -25.72 -36.93
CA LEU A 211 -7.06 -25.00 -35.69
C LEU A 211 -6.06 -23.85 -35.50
N GLU A 212 -4.77 -24.08 -35.70
CA GLU A 212 -3.74 -23.04 -35.61
C GLU A 212 -3.92 -21.93 -36.67
N VAL A 213 -4.26 -22.29 -37.91
CA VAL A 213 -4.58 -21.30 -38.96
C VAL A 213 -5.81 -20.46 -38.56
N THR A 214 -6.82 -21.10 -37.98
CA THR A 214 -8.04 -20.41 -37.53
C THR A 214 -7.75 -19.49 -36.34
N LYS A 215 -6.94 -19.93 -35.37
CA LYS A 215 -6.47 -19.09 -34.25
C LYS A 215 -5.79 -17.83 -34.79
N TYR A 216 -4.87 -17.97 -35.74
CA TYR A 216 -4.18 -16.85 -36.37
C TYR A 216 -5.14 -15.91 -37.11
N GLN A 217 -6.10 -16.43 -37.86
CA GLN A 217 -7.10 -15.62 -38.57
C GLN A 217 -7.97 -14.82 -37.62
N VAL A 218 -8.43 -15.43 -36.52
CA VAL A 218 -9.23 -14.75 -35.50
C VAL A 218 -8.37 -13.68 -34.81
N LEU A 219 -7.14 -14.00 -34.40
CA LEU A 219 -6.22 -13.04 -33.79
C LEU A 219 -5.93 -11.85 -34.72
N ALA A 220 -5.76 -12.09 -36.02
CA ALA A 220 -5.54 -11.03 -37.00
C ALA A 220 -6.71 -10.04 -37.11
N GLN A 221 -7.95 -10.46 -36.80
CA GLN A 221 -9.10 -9.54 -36.72
C GLN A 221 -9.02 -8.60 -35.51
N PHE A 222 -8.39 -9.05 -34.43
CA PHE A 222 -8.20 -8.25 -33.21
C PHE A 222 -6.92 -7.42 -33.23
N LYS A 223 -5.93 -7.78 -34.07
CA LYS A 223 -4.62 -7.11 -34.11
C LYS A 223 -4.67 -5.58 -34.23
N PRO A 224 -5.46 -4.97 -35.13
CA PRO A 224 -5.54 -3.51 -35.23
C PRO A 224 -6.02 -2.82 -33.94
N TYR A 225 -6.75 -3.56 -33.10
CA TYR A 225 -7.27 -3.07 -31.84
C TYR A 225 -6.29 -3.30 -30.69
N ILE A 226 -5.66 -4.48 -30.66
CA ILE A 226 -4.56 -4.81 -29.74
C ILE A 226 -3.44 -3.79 -29.92
N ASP A 227 -3.03 -3.48 -31.16
CA ASP A 227 -1.96 -2.54 -31.48
C ASP A 227 -2.28 -1.08 -31.02
N LYS A 228 -3.55 -0.75 -30.72
CA LYS A 228 -3.94 0.55 -30.15
C LYS A 228 -3.77 0.63 -28.63
N VAL A 229 -3.71 -0.49 -27.93
CA VAL A 229 -3.65 -0.54 -26.45
C VAL A 229 -2.37 -1.15 -25.91
N GLU A 230 -1.82 -2.14 -26.60
CA GLU A 230 -0.63 -2.90 -26.18
C GLU A 230 0.57 -1.97 -25.97
N GLY A 231 1.06 -1.92 -24.73
CA GLY A 231 2.23 -1.17 -24.33
C GLY A 231 2.14 0.35 -24.45
N LYS A 232 0.95 0.89 -24.75
CA LYS A 232 0.71 2.33 -24.88
C LYS A 232 0.14 2.92 -23.61
N TRP A 233 0.55 4.14 -23.28
CA TRP A 233 -0.06 4.92 -22.21
C TRP A 233 -1.38 5.51 -22.69
N LEU A 234 -2.43 5.30 -21.91
CA LEU A 234 -3.77 5.84 -22.14
C LEU A 234 -4.13 6.79 -21.01
N GLU A 235 -4.43 8.04 -21.36
CA GLU A 235 -4.92 9.06 -20.43
C GLU A 235 -6.43 8.91 -20.26
N ILE A 236 -6.87 8.75 -19.02
CA ILE A 236 -8.25 8.68 -18.60
C ILE A 236 -8.53 9.92 -17.76
N ASN A 237 -9.28 10.85 -18.35
CA ASN A 237 -9.76 12.00 -17.62
C ASN A 237 -10.98 11.60 -16.77
N PRO A 238 -11.09 12.05 -15.51
CA PRO A 238 -12.23 11.77 -14.65
C PRO A 238 -13.60 12.11 -15.27
N ASP A 239 -13.66 13.09 -16.18
CA ASP A 239 -14.90 13.47 -16.88
C ASP A 239 -15.20 12.54 -18.08
N ASP A 240 -14.19 11.89 -18.66
CA ASP A 240 -14.38 10.95 -19.77
C ASP A 240 -15.16 9.71 -19.33
N LEU A 241 -14.88 9.21 -18.11
CA LEU A 241 -15.58 8.06 -17.50
C LEU A 241 -17.08 8.33 -17.28
N SER A 242 -17.45 9.60 -17.10
CA SER A 242 -18.85 10.00 -16.92
C SER A 242 -19.62 10.06 -18.25
N SER A 243 -18.92 10.25 -19.37
CA SER A 243 -19.56 10.51 -20.66
C SER A 243 -20.02 9.26 -21.41
N SER A 244 -19.46 8.08 -21.11
CA SER A 244 -19.79 6.82 -21.80
C SER A 244 -21.14 6.22 -21.36
N TYR A 245 -21.67 6.63 -20.21
CA TYR A 245 -23.03 6.29 -19.75
C TYR A 245 -23.65 7.51 -19.05
N PRO A 246 -24.39 8.38 -19.78
CA PRO A 246 -25.03 9.55 -19.19
C PRO A 246 -26.17 9.11 -18.27
N SER A 247 -25.84 8.97 -16.99
CA SER A 247 -26.78 8.68 -15.92
C SER A 247 -26.58 9.74 -14.83
N LYS A 248 -27.64 10.11 -14.10
CA LYS A 248 -27.55 11.03 -12.94
C LYS A 248 -26.58 10.54 -11.85
N SER A 249 -26.16 9.27 -11.90
CA SER A 249 -25.03 8.74 -11.14
C SER A 249 -23.72 9.49 -11.37
N ASN A 250 -23.56 10.21 -12.49
CA ASN A 250 -22.32 10.89 -12.85
C ASN A 250 -22.04 12.14 -12.01
N GLU A 251 -23.07 12.92 -11.68
CA GLU A 251 -22.93 14.08 -10.79
C GLU A 251 -22.64 13.63 -9.35
N SER A 252 -23.33 12.59 -8.86
CA SER A 252 -23.04 11.99 -7.56
C SER A 252 -21.63 11.38 -7.50
N ASN A 253 -21.20 10.65 -8.54
CA ASN A 253 -19.85 10.08 -8.62
C ASN A 253 -18.77 11.18 -8.62
N LYS A 254 -19.00 12.28 -9.35
CA LYS A 254 -18.14 13.45 -9.31
C LYS A 254 -18.07 14.06 -7.91
N CYS A 255 -19.22 14.22 -7.24
CA CYS A 255 -19.28 14.72 -5.87
C CYS A 255 -18.48 13.84 -4.89
N PHE A 256 -18.67 12.51 -4.91
CA PHE A 256 -17.93 11.58 -4.05
C PHE A 256 -16.41 11.64 -4.30
N ARG A 257 -16.02 11.76 -5.57
CA ARG A 257 -14.62 11.93 -5.95
C ARG A 257 -14.04 13.23 -5.40
N GLU A 258 -14.73 14.35 -5.55
CA GLU A 258 -14.31 15.66 -5.03
C GLU A 258 -14.23 15.68 -3.49
N ALA A 259 -15.16 14.99 -2.82
CA ALA A 259 -15.13 14.80 -1.36
C ALA A 259 -13.91 13.96 -0.93
N ALA A 260 -13.62 12.85 -1.63
CA ALA A 260 -12.44 12.02 -1.36
C ALA A 260 -11.12 12.79 -1.62
N MET A 261 -11.03 13.53 -2.72
CA MET A 261 -9.88 14.40 -3.02
C MET A 261 -9.70 15.48 -1.95
N SER A 262 -10.79 16.07 -1.46
CA SER A 262 -10.75 17.07 -0.38
C SER A 262 -10.10 16.48 0.88
N LEU A 263 -10.40 15.23 1.25
CA LEU A 263 -9.77 14.58 2.40
C LEU A 263 -8.26 14.42 2.20
N ASN A 264 -7.81 14.05 1.00
CA ASN A 264 -6.38 13.92 0.70
C ASN A 264 -5.63 15.27 0.73
N GLN A 265 -6.31 16.37 0.37
CA GLN A 265 -5.68 17.69 0.24
C GLN A 265 -5.80 18.55 1.50
N ASP A 266 -6.91 18.50 2.22
CA ASP A 266 -7.21 19.34 3.39
C ASP A 266 -6.78 18.67 4.71
N ARG A 267 -5.78 19.26 5.37
CA ARG A 267 -5.27 18.79 6.66
C ARG A 267 -6.31 18.87 7.77
N SER A 268 -7.13 19.92 7.80
CA SER A 268 -8.16 20.08 8.84
C SER A 268 -9.19 18.97 8.75
N MET A 269 -9.63 18.61 7.53
CA MET A 269 -10.56 17.49 7.32
C MET A 269 -9.96 16.17 7.78
N ARG A 270 -8.67 15.92 7.53
CA ARG A 270 -8.00 14.71 8.04
C ARG A 270 -7.93 14.69 9.55
N ASP A 271 -7.57 15.80 10.17
CA ASP A 271 -7.46 15.90 11.63
C ASP A 271 -8.83 15.63 12.30
N GLU A 272 -9.93 16.10 11.70
CA GLU A 272 -11.30 15.78 12.14
C GLU A 272 -11.62 14.28 12.02
N VAL A 273 -11.30 13.65 10.89
CA VAL A 273 -11.52 12.21 10.66
C VAL A 273 -10.69 11.36 11.62
N ILE A 274 -9.42 11.72 11.83
CA ILE A 274 -8.52 11.05 12.78
C ILE A 274 -9.04 11.18 14.21
N LYS A 275 -9.56 12.36 14.57
CA LYS A 275 -10.18 12.58 15.88
C LYS A 275 -11.43 11.71 16.03
N ALA A 276 -12.32 11.71 15.04
CA ALA A 276 -13.51 10.85 15.05
C ALA A 276 -13.12 9.38 15.22
N TYR A 277 -12.09 8.90 14.51
CA TYR A 277 -11.55 7.55 14.67
C TYR A 277 -11.09 7.25 16.11
N ARG A 278 -10.28 8.13 16.70
CA ARG A 278 -9.75 7.97 18.06
C ARG A 278 -10.83 8.00 19.14
N ASP A 279 -11.85 8.84 18.96
CA ASP A 279 -12.94 9.00 19.92
C ASP A 279 -13.93 7.80 19.89
N SER A 280 -13.80 6.90 18.92
CA SER A 280 -14.81 5.87 18.66
C SER A 280 -14.54 4.51 19.29
N ASP A 281 -13.29 4.21 19.68
CA ASP A 281 -12.91 2.89 20.20
C ASP A 281 -13.37 1.74 19.27
N LEU A 282 -12.86 1.76 18.03
CA LEU A 282 -13.35 0.94 16.92
C LEU A 282 -12.88 -0.52 16.93
N PHE A 283 -11.88 -0.86 17.73
CA PHE A 283 -11.26 -2.17 17.68
C PHE A 283 -10.59 -2.53 19.00
N SER A 284 -10.33 -3.83 19.16
CA SER A 284 -9.53 -4.35 20.26
C SER A 284 -8.43 -5.27 19.74
N ILE A 285 -7.39 -5.46 20.54
CA ILE A 285 -6.26 -6.33 20.20
C ILE A 285 -6.61 -7.76 20.65
N LYS A 286 -6.67 -8.68 19.69
CA LYS A 286 -6.84 -10.12 19.93
C LYS A 286 -5.53 -10.77 20.35
N ASP A 287 -4.45 -10.48 19.63
CA ASP A 287 -3.11 -10.96 19.95
C ASP A 287 -2.06 -9.86 19.74
N SER A 288 -1.09 -9.77 20.64
CA SER A 288 0.06 -8.84 20.58
C SER A 288 1.40 -9.56 20.42
N LYS A 289 1.36 -10.87 20.18
CA LYS A 289 2.51 -11.77 19.99
C LYS A 289 2.59 -12.30 18.55
N VAL A 290 2.01 -11.58 17.60
CA VAL A 290 2.22 -11.86 16.18
C VAL A 290 3.70 -11.63 15.87
N GLU A 291 4.30 -12.52 15.08
CA GLU A 291 5.71 -12.43 14.71
C GLU A 291 6.04 -11.08 14.07
N ASP A 292 7.18 -10.52 14.45
CA ASP A 292 7.66 -9.25 13.91
C ASP A 292 7.92 -9.39 12.40
N ARG A 293 7.58 -8.35 11.63
CA ARG A 293 7.76 -8.29 10.17
C ARG A 293 8.43 -6.97 9.84
N ASN A 294 9.50 -7.01 9.07
CA ASN A 294 10.23 -5.81 8.61
C ASN A 294 10.64 -4.87 9.76
N GLY A 295 11.03 -5.43 10.92
CA GLY A 295 11.42 -4.66 12.11
C GLY A 295 10.25 -3.99 12.86
N ALA A 296 9.01 -4.31 12.48
CA ALA A 296 7.80 -3.80 13.11
C ALA A 296 7.09 -4.86 13.94
N LYS A 297 6.45 -4.42 15.02
CA LYS A 297 5.75 -5.30 15.95
C LYS A 297 4.37 -5.66 15.42
N GLY A 298 4.05 -6.96 15.42
CA GLY A 298 2.78 -7.48 14.92
C GLY A 298 1.65 -7.46 15.95
N PHE A 299 0.45 -7.17 15.49
CA PHE A 299 -0.79 -7.25 16.27
C PHE A 299 -1.90 -7.88 15.45
N GLU A 300 -2.72 -8.72 16.06
CA GLU A 300 -3.97 -9.24 15.50
C GLU A 300 -5.15 -8.47 16.09
N ILE A 301 -6.04 -8.00 15.23
CA ILE A 301 -7.22 -7.24 15.59
C ILE A 301 -8.39 -8.21 15.84
N ASP A 302 -9.14 -7.95 16.90
CA ASP A 302 -10.36 -8.70 17.20
C ASP A 302 -11.49 -8.22 16.29
N LEU A 303 -11.97 -9.11 15.43
CA LEU A 303 -13.04 -8.86 14.47
C LEU A 303 -14.42 -9.32 14.99
N ASP A 304 -14.54 -9.60 16.29
CA ASP A 304 -15.82 -9.92 16.93
C ASP A 304 -16.81 -8.76 16.75
N ALA A 305 -17.88 -9.03 16.00
CA ALA A 305 -18.92 -8.06 15.65
C ALA A 305 -19.56 -7.39 16.87
N GLU A 306 -19.74 -8.13 17.98
CA GLU A 306 -20.34 -7.58 19.20
C GLU A 306 -19.39 -6.63 19.93
N LYS A 307 -18.07 -6.85 19.83
CA LYS A 307 -17.06 -5.96 20.44
C LYS A 307 -16.86 -4.66 19.67
N ILE A 308 -17.00 -4.70 18.34
CA ILE A 308 -16.78 -3.52 17.48
C ILE A 308 -18.05 -2.68 17.30
N LYS A 309 -19.24 -3.25 17.59
CA LYS A 309 -20.54 -2.62 17.31
C LYS A 309 -20.66 -1.19 17.86
N ASP A 310 -20.47 -1.03 19.16
CA ASP A 310 -20.63 0.27 19.81
C ASP A 310 -19.61 1.30 19.29
N GLY A 311 -18.41 0.83 18.96
CA GLY A 311 -17.38 1.69 18.38
C GLY A 311 -17.68 2.11 16.95
N ALA A 312 -18.23 1.19 16.14
CA ALA A 312 -18.68 1.48 14.79
C ALA A 312 -19.84 2.48 14.76
N GLU A 313 -20.81 2.34 15.68
CA GLU A 313 -21.92 3.28 15.85
C GLU A 313 -21.41 4.68 16.26
N ARG A 314 -20.47 4.75 17.22
CA ARG A 314 -19.82 6.01 17.61
C ARG A 314 -19.07 6.65 16.44
N PHE A 315 -18.29 5.86 15.70
CA PHE A 315 -17.52 6.37 14.56
C PHE A 315 -18.41 6.92 13.47
N ARG A 316 -19.49 6.22 13.14
CA ARG A 316 -20.51 6.70 12.22
C ARG A 316 -21.02 8.08 12.66
N ASP A 317 -21.36 8.22 13.94
CA ASP A 317 -21.93 9.46 14.46
C ASP A 317 -20.92 10.61 14.49
N GLU A 318 -19.66 10.35 14.86
CA GLU A 318 -18.59 11.35 14.85
C GLU A 318 -18.20 11.76 13.43
N ILE A 319 -18.02 10.80 12.50
CA ILE A 319 -17.70 11.09 11.11
C ILE A 319 -18.78 11.96 10.46
N ARG A 320 -20.06 11.69 10.70
CA ARG A 320 -21.17 12.51 10.19
C ARG A 320 -21.12 13.98 10.63
N ARG A 321 -20.43 14.29 11.74
CA ARG A 321 -20.25 15.67 12.24
C ARG A 321 -19.05 16.39 11.63
N THR A 322 -18.09 15.65 11.06
CA THR A 322 -16.93 16.22 10.36
C THR A 322 -17.36 16.90 9.06
N ASP A 323 -16.54 17.82 8.57
CA ASP A 323 -16.79 18.47 7.27
C ASP A 323 -16.69 17.49 6.10
N PHE A 324 -15.82 16.49 6.20
CA PHE A 324 -15.78 15.37 5.25
C PHE A 324 -17.11 14.60 5.25
N GLY A 325 -17.62 14.22 6.42
CA GLY A 325 -18.88 13.49 6.53
C GLY A 325 -20.07 14.28 6.01
N LYS A 326 -20.15 15.59 6.29
CA LYS A 326 -21.19 16.48 5.73
C LYS A 326 -21.13 16.51 4.19
N LYS A 327 -19.95 16.68 3.61
CA LYS A 327 -19.74 16.63 2.15
C LYS A 327 -20.24 15.30 1.56
N MET A 328 -19.85 14.17 2.16
CA MET A 328 -20.29 12.84 1.72
C MET A 328 -21.82 12.71 1.77
N ILE A 329 -22.46 13.15 2.86
CA ILE A 329 -23.93 13.13 3.01
C ILE A 329 -24.60 14.00 1.94
N ASP A 330 -24.06 15.18 1.64
CA ASP A 330 -24.62 16.07 0.63
C ASP A 330 -24.57 15.44 -0.78
N CYS A 331 -23.50 14.71 -1.11
CA CYS A 331 -23.42 13.93 -2.35
C CYS A 331 -24.54 12.88 -2.49
N TYR A 332 -25.04 12.32 -1.37
CA TYR A 332 -26.19 11.40 -1.36
C TYR A 332 -27.54 12.13 -1.45
N LYS A 333 -27.68 13.33 -0.87
CA LYS A 333 -28.92 14.11 -1.02
C LYS A 333 -29.19 14.45 -2.48
N ASP A 334 -28.12 14.76 -3.23
CA ASP A 334 -28.19 15.02 -4.66
C ASP A 334 -28.55 13.75 -5.47
N SER A 335 -28.35 12.54 -4.91
CA SER A 335 -28.69 11.27 -5.55
C SER A 335 -30.14 10.78 -5.30
N LYS A 336 -30.92 11.45 -4.45
CA LYS A 336 -32.28 11.04 -3.99
C LYS A 336 -32.35 9.59 -3.43
N GLN A 337 -31.23 9.01 -3.00
CA GLN A 337 -31.22 7.78 -2.20
C GLN A 337 -31.27 8.16 -0.71
N ASP A 338 -32.15 7.50 0.04
CA ASP A 338 -32.31 7.75 1.47
C ASP A 338 -31.12 7.16 2.24
N TYR A 339 -30.16 8.02 2.62
CA TYR A 339 -28.92 7.63 3.30
C TYR A 339 -29.13 7.05 4.70
N THR A 340 -30.33 7.21 5.28
CA THR A 340 -30.59 6.74 6.65
C THR A 340 -30.87 5.25 6.74
N SER A 341 -31.25 4.59 5.64
CA SER A 341 -31.65 3.17 5.66
C SER A 341 -30.51 2.16 5.42
N ASN A 342 -29.43 2.56 4.75
CA ASN A 342 -28.49 1.57 4.19
C ASN A 342 -27.35 1.18 5.13
N ILE A 343 -26.79 2.08 5.95
CA ILE A 343 -25.72 1.67 6.89
C ILE A 343 -26.26 0.73 7.98
N ASP A 344 -27.48 0.98 8.46
CA ASP A 344 -28.12 0.11 9.46
C ASP A 344 -28.60 -1.21 8.84
N SER A 345 -28.91 -1.25 7.53
CA SER A 345 -29.15 -2.51 6.80
C SER A 345 -27.84 -3.26 6.53
N ASP A 346 -26.77 -2.58 6.10
CA ASP A 346 -25.48 -3.18 5.80
C ASP A 346 -24.82 -3.74 7.08
N MET A 347 -24.97 -3.06 8.23
CA MET A 347 -24.56 -3.57 9.55
C MET A 347 -25.46 -4.70 10.07
N LYS A 348 -26.74 -4.74 9.66
CA LYS A 348 -27.64 -5.88 9.96
C LYS A 348 -27.30 -7.09 9.09
N ASP A 349 -27.02 -6.90 7.81
CA ASP A 349 -26.62 -7.96 6.89
C ASP A 349 -25.26 -8.56 7.30
N PHE A 350 -24.35 -7.74 7.83
CA PHE A 350 -23.12 -8.21 8.47
C PHE A 350 -23.38 -9.09 9.72
N LYS A 351 -24.51 -8.87 10.42
CA LYS A 351 -24.94 -9.69 11.57
C LYS A 351 -25.72 -10.94 11.16
N ASP A 352 -26.53 -10.87 10.10
CA ASP A 352 -27.50 -11.90 9.74
C ASP A 352 -26.95 -12.93 8.73
N GLU A 353 -25.94 -12.61 7.92
CA GLU A 353 -25.34 -13.56 6.96
C GLU A 353 -23.96 -14.05 7.41
N ASN A 354 -23.95 -15.13 8.19
CA ASN A 354 -22.77 -15.93 8.53
C ASN A 354 -22.16 -16.61 7.28
N LYS A 355 -21.68 -15.86 6.30
CA LYS A 355 -21.00 -16.36 5.08
C LYS A 355 -19.49 -16.46 5.24
N ILE A 356 -18.93 -15.88 6.29
CA ILE A 356 -17.50 -15.92 6.58
C ILE A 356 -17.24 -16.92 7.70
N LYS A 357 -16.37 -17.89 7.43
CA LYS A 357 -15.92 -18.96 8.33
C LYS A 357 -14.95 -18.43 9.35
N ASP A 358 -13.90 -17.81 8.84
CA ASP A 358 -12.79 -17.26 9.60
C ASP A 358 -12.36 -15.96 8.91
N ALA A 359 -12.03 -14.95 9.71
CA ALA A 359 -11.41 -13.71 9.24
C ALA A 359 -10.30 -13.31 10.20
N THR A 360 -9.19 -12.83 9.64
CA THR A 360 -8.02 -12.39 10.39
C THR A 360 -7.56 -11.05 9.84
N LEU A 361 -7.30 -10.09 10.72
CA LEU A 361 -6.67 -8.82 10.40
C LEU A 361 -5.43 -8.65 11.27
N LYS A 362 -4.26 -8.57 10.65
CA LYS A 362 -2.99 -8.31 11.30
C LYS A 362 -2.40 -6.98 10.84
N ILE A 363 -1.80 -6.26 11.76
CA ILE A 363 -1.17 -4.96 11.51
C ILE A 363 0.21 -4.98 12.15
N TRP A 364 1.22 -4.51 11.41
CA TRP A 364 2.57 -4.34 11.92
C TRP A 364 2.90 -2.87 12.07
N VAL A 365 3.34 -2.50 13.27
CA VAL A 365 3.57 -1.10 13.66
C VAL A 365 5.02 -0.90 14.09
N ASP A 366 5.64 0.14 13.56
CA ASP A 366 6.96 0.59 13.98
C ASP A 366 6.91 1.04 15.46
N PRO A 367 7.67 0.42 16.38
CA PRO A 367 7.57 0.72 17.81
C PRO A 367 7.94 2.16 18.17
N MET A 368 8.72 2.84 17.34
CA MET A 368 9.22 4.18 17.65
C MET A 368 8.32 5.27 17.08
N SER A 369 8.01 5.16 15.79
CA SER A 369 7.22 6.16 15.06
C SER A 369 5.72 5.93 15.13
N HIS A 370 5.27 4.74 15.54
CA HIS A 370 3.90 4.27 15.40
C HIS A 370 3.40 4.29 13.95
N ASN A 371 4.28 4.35 12.95
CA ASN A 371 3.85 4.23 11.55
C ASN A 371 3.48 2.78 11.24
N MET A 372 2.44 2.61 10.43
CA MET A 372 2.11 1.30 9.85
C MET A 372 3.22 0.87 8.88
N ARG A 373 3.68 -0.37 9.02
CA ARG A 373 4.72 -0.98 8.16
C ARG A 373 4.20 -2.15 7.35
N ALA A 374 3.14 -2.81 7.81
CA ALA A 374 2.44 -3.79 7.02
C ALA A 374 1.01 -3.99 7.54
N PHE A 375 0.13 -4.52 6.70
CA PHE A 375 -1.10 -5.14 7.15
C PHE A 375 -1.39 -6.40 6.34
N GLU A 376 -2.14 -7.32 6.93
CA GLU A 376 -2.61 -8.54 6.29
C GLU A 376 -4.06 -8.76 6.67
N PHE A 377 -4.89 -9.02 5.68
CA PHE A 377 -6.26 -9.43 5.88
C PHE A 377 -6.49 -10.76 5.15
N SER A 378 -7.13 -11.70 5.83
CA SER A 378 -7.55 -12.96 5.22
C SER A 378 -8.96 -13.30 5.65
N ALA A 379 -9.78 -13.79 4.72
CA ALA A 379 -11.12 -14.29 5.02
C ALA A 379 -11.39 -15.59 4.26
N THR A 380 -12.14 -16.49 4.89
CA THR A 380 -12.56 -17.76 4.28
C THR A 380 -14.08 -17.83 4.26
N SER A 381 -14.66 -18.20 3.12
CA SER A 381 -16.09 -18.43 2.94
C SER A 381 -16.54 -19.70 3.67
N LYS A 382 -17.72 -19.65 4.29
CA LYS A 382 -18.40 -20.84 4.86
C LYS A 382 -19.04 -21.72 3.78
N GLU A 383 -19.39 -21.13 2.64
CA GLU A 383 -20.22 -21.80 1.63
C GLU A 383 -19.41 -22.81 0.80
N ASP A 384 -18.18 -22.45 0.45
CA ASP A 384 -17.37 -23.17 -0.53
C ASP A 384 -15.88 -23.21 -0.17
N ASP A 385 -15.51 -22.81 1.05
CA ASP A 385 -14.14 -22.68 1.56
C ASP A 385 -13.25 -21.77 0.69
N SER A 386 -13.84 -20.88 -0.12
CA SER A 386 -13.08 -19.88 -0.89
C SER A 386 -12.29 -18.97 0.02
N GLU A 387 -11.02 -18.74 -0.31
CA GLU A 387 -10.09 -17.94 0.48
C GLU A 387 -9.75 -16.62 -0.20
N PHE A 388 -9.79 -15.54 0.56
CA PHE A 388 -9.38 -14.20 0.17
C PHE A 388 -8.21 -13.77 1.05
N LYS A 389 -7.14 -13.25 0.45
CA LYS A 389 -5.99 -12.68 1.19
C LYS A 389 -5.51 -11.39 0.54
N ILE A 390 -5.18 -10.42 1.38
CA ILE A 390 -4.42 -9.23 1.03
C ILE A 390 -3.28 -9.11 2.03
N SER A 391 -2.06 -8.90 1.54
CA SER A 391 -0.89 -8.59 2.35
C SER A 391 -0.21 -7.37 1.75
N MET A 392 0.06 -6.33 2.54
CA MET A 392 0.74 -5.12 2.06
C MET A 392 1.88 -4.77 3.02
N ASP A 393 3.06 -4.54 2.46
CA ASP A 393 4.19 -3.89 3.11
C ASP A 393 4.23 -2.43 2.71
N ILE A 394 4.50 -1.54 3.67
CA ILE A 394 4.49 -0.08 3.51
C ILE A 394 5.84 0.46 3.98
N ASN A 395 6.50 1.22 3.10
CA ASN A 395 7.75 1.90 3.42
C ASN A 395 7.54 3.42 3.40
N PRO A 396 7.16 4.02 4.55
CA PRO A 396 7.10 5.46 4.72
C PRO A 396 8.40 6.17 4.33
N GLY A 397 8.27 7.28 3.59
CA GLY A 397 9.39 8.19 3.32
C GLY A 397 10.29 7.82 2.14
N GLN A 398 10.05 6.71 1.44
CA GLN A 398 10.79 6.39 0.21
C GLN A 398 10.33 7.29 -0.94
N VAL A 399 11.29 7.99 -1.58
CA VAL A 399 11.03 9.00 -2.61
C VAL A 399 11.41 8.44 -3.98
N GLU A 400 10.48 8.52 -4.92
CA GLU A 400 10.83 8.58 -6.34
C GLU A 400 9.79 9.49 -7.00
N GLU A 401 10.27 10.34 -7.92
CA GLU A 401 9.44 11.33 -8.59
C GLU A 401 8.49 10.63 -9.56
N VAL A 402 7.18 10.86 -9.42
CA VAL A 402 6.17 10.32 -10.34
C VAL A 402 5.80 11.40 -11.35
N LYS A 403 6.13 11.15 -12.62
CA LYS A 403 5.76 12.02 -13.76
C LYS A 403 4.73 11.34 -14.63
N ALA A 404 3.74 12.12 -15.06
CA ALA A 404 2.79 11.68 -16.08
C ALA A 404 3.53 11.46 -17.42
N PRO A 405 3.14 10.44 -18.21
CA PRO A 405 3.66 10.23 -19.55
C PRO A 405 3.17 11.33 -20.49
N GLU A 406 4.09 11.92 -21.27
CA GLU A 406 3.78 13.01 -22.21
C GLU A 406 3.14 12.51 -23.51
N ASP A 407 3.33 11.23 -23.86
CA ASP A 407 2.88 10.59 -25.08
C ASP A 407 1.57 9.80 -24.91
N ALA A 408 0.84 10.04 -23.82
CA ALA A 408 -0.40 9.33 -23.54
C ALA A 408 -1.51 9.67 -24.55
N GLU A 409 -2.15 8.63 -25.09
CA GLU A 409 -3.32 8.79 -25.96
C GLU A 409 -4.59 8.87 -25.10
N ASN A 410 -5.54 9.73 -25.47
CA ASN A 410 -6.80 9.83 -24.72
C ASN A 410 -7.62 8.53 -24.85
N PHE A 411 -7.91 7.89 -23.72
CA PHE A 411 -8.62 6.61 -23.65
C PHE A 411 -9.97 6.64 -24.37
N LYS A 412 -10.74 7.73 -24.19
CA LYS A 412 -12.05 7.86 -24.85
C LYS A 412 -11.94 7.86 -26.36
N LYS A 413 -10.95 8.57 -26.93
CA LYS A 413 -10.69 8.52 -28.39
C LYS A 413 -10.33 7.12 -28.87
N VAL A 414 -9.53 6.39 -28.09
CA VAL A 414 -9.20 4.99 -28.40
C VAL A 414 -10.48 4.14 -28.38
N MET A 415 -11.34 4.30 -27.38
CA MET A 415 -12.61 3.57 -27.27
C MET A 415 -13.61 3.89 -28.39
N GLU A 416 -13.80 5.16 -28.73
CA GLU A 416 -14.66 5.59 -29.85
C GLU A 416 -14.20 4.98 -31.19
N SER A 417 -12.90 4.73 -31.33
CA SER A 417 -12.35 4.06 -32.51
C SER A 417 -12.72 2.57 -32.61
N PHE A 418 -13.20 1.96 -31.52
CA PHE A 418 -13.80 0.61 -31.51
C PHE A 418 -15.31 0.65 -31.81
N ASP A 419 -16.04 1.68 -31.34
CA ASP A 419 -17.49 1.80 -31.50
C ASP A 419 -17.94 1.99 -32.96
N GLY A 420 -17.09 2.58 -33.80
CA GLY A 420 -17.31 2.69 -35.25
C GLY A 420 -17.51 1.34 -35.98
N TYR A 421 -17.23 0.21 -35.30
CA TYR A 421 -17.43 -1.15 -35.81
C TYR A 421 -18.65 -1.87 -35.20
N GLY A 422 -19.19 -1.38 -34.06
CA GLY A 422 -20.28 -2.01 -33.30
C GLY A 422 -21.69 -1.50 -33.60
N GLY A 423 -21.83 -0.33 -34.26
CA GLY A 423 -23.12 0.27 -34.61
C GLY A 423 -23.94 -0.48 -35.68
N GLY A 424 -23.46 -1.61 -36.17
CA GLY A 424 -24.07 -2.39 -37.24
C GLY A 424 -24.53 -3.77 -36.82
N GLY A 425 -25.09 -3.99 -35.62
CA GLY A 425 -25.81 -5.24 -35.26
C GLY A 425 -25.04 -6.55 -35.54
N GLY A 426 -23.71 -6.48 -35.61
CA GLY A 426 -22.84 -7.61 -35.81
C GLY A 426 -22.55 -8.18 -34.45
N SER A 427 -23.13 -9.33 -34.15
CA SER A 427 -22.56 -10.29 -33.21
C SER A 427 -21.04 -10.23 -33.31
N LEU A 428 -20.31 -10.31 -32.19
CA LEU A 428 -18.94 -10.85 -32.20
C LEU A 428 -18.90 -11.94 -33.29
N PRO A 429 -17.94 -11.96 -34.22
CA PRO A 429 -17.89 -12.99 -35.23
C PRO A 429 -17.63 -14.32 -34.52
N VAL A 430 -18.70 -14.93 -34.02
CA VAL A 430 -18.81 -16.36 -33.88
C VAL A 430 -18.49 -16.86 -35.27
N PRO A 431 -17.54 -17.78 -35.44
CA PRO A 431 -17.23 -18.32 -36.75
C PRO A 431 -18.50 -18.98 -37.28
N THR A 432 -19.28 -18.23 -38.06
CA THR A 432 -20.42 -18.74 -38.77
C THR A 432 -19.88 -19.58 -39.90
N SER A 433 -20.06 -20.89 -39.77
CA SER A 433 -20.24 -21.78 -40.91
C SER A 433 -19.04 -21.88 -41.87
N GLY A 434 -17.86 -22.23 -41.34
CA GLY A 434 -16.72 -22.70 -42.14
C GLY A 434 -16.60 -24.22 -42.30
N MET A 435 -17.42 -25.01 -41.57
CA MET A 435 -17.44 -26.49 -41.66
C MET A 435 -18.62 -27.02 -42.49
N GLY A 436 -19.01 -26.31 -43.55
CA GLY A 436 -20.02 -26.77 -44.51
C GLY A 436 -19.53 -27.85 -45.51
N GLY A 437 -18.30 -28.34 -45.34
CA GLY A 437 -17.63 -29.24 -46.29
C GLY A 437 -17.56 -30.72 -45.89
N LEU A 438 -18.21 -31.15 -44.81
CA LEU A 438 -18.30 -32.58 -44.45
C LEU A 438 -19.74 -33.07 -44.63
N ARG A 439 -20.24 -32.95 -45.87
CA ARG A 439 -21.38 -33.73 -46.37
C ARG A 439 -20.90 -34.60 -47.52
N GLY A 440 -20.90 -35.90 -47.27
CA GLY A 440 -20.77 -36.97 -48.26
C GLY A 440 -20.48 -38.27 -47.50
N SER A 441 -21.25 -39.33 -47.58
CA SER A 441 -22.52 -39.64 -48.24
C SER A 441 -23.13 -40.78 -47.45
N SER A 442 -24.45 -40.83 -47.33
CA SER A 442 -25.15 -42.07 -47.01
C SER A 442 -24.89 -43.08 -48.13
N ILE A 443 -24.27 -44.22 -47.80
CA ILE A 443 -24.76 -45.59 -48.06
C ILE A 443 -24.34 -46.42 -46.85
#